data_AF-A0AAU4J4Q3-F1
#
_entry.id   AF-A0AAU4J4Q3-F1
#
_cell.length_a   1.000
_cell.length_b   1.000
_cell.length_c   1.000
_cell.angle_alpha   90.00
_cell.angle_beta   90.00
_cell.angle_gamma   90.00
#
_symmetry.space_group_name_H-M   'P 1'
#
loop_
_entity.id
_entity.type
_entity.pdbx_description
1 polymer ?
#
loop_
_entity_poly.entity_id
_entity_poly.type
_entity_poly.pdbx_seq_one_letter_code
_entity_poly.pdbx_strand_id
1 'polypeptide(L)'
;MAQYTAWDTHPEPLPVDSAPVPEYGTGSLADLLPTLAAGLGVPGMTAGITELTPADRNCVFLIDGLGWEQLRAHPDDAPFLSSLLESSRGGTGRPITAGYPATTATSLASVGTGLPPGAHGLPGYTVRNPDTGALMNQLRWQPWTAPGPWQPYPTVFGLAHEAGVHAAQVSSPTFANTPLTKVALSGGEFHGRLSGEDRMDCAAEQLARADRALVYTYYAEVDGAGHRFGVDSDTWRGQLGHVDRLVQRLAEQLPPRSALYVTADHGMIDVPFDEDHRIDFDEDWELKAGVALLGGEGRARHVYAVPGARNDVLTCWREVLGEQFWVASRDEAIAAGWFGPRIDDRVHERIGDVVAAARDDVLLIASEREPKESAMVGNHGSMTPAEQLVPLLEVRS
;
A
#
# COMPACT_ATOMS: atom_id res chain seq x y z
N MET A 1 -32.64 -36.28 26.98
CA MET A 1 -31.62 -36.43 25.93
C MET A 1 -32.03 -35.56 24.76
N ALA A 2 -31.52 -34.33 24.72
CA ALA A 2 -31.76 -33.44 23.60
C ALA A 2 -30.82 -33.89 22.45
N GLN A 3 -31.41 -34.20 21.30
CA GLN A 3 -30.66 -34.48 20.08
C GLN A 3 -30.08 -33.15 19.59
N TYR A 4 -28.76 -32.98 19.72
CA TYR A 4 -28.02 -32.02 18.91
C TYR A 4 -28.04 -32.55 17.48
N THR A 5 -28.72 -31.85 16.57
CA THR A 5 -28.61 -32.08 15.15
C THR A 5 -27.25 -31.56 14.69
N ALA A 6 -26.33 -32.49 14.40
CA ALA A 6 -25.02 -32.25 13.81
C ALA A 6 -25.15 -31.92 12.31
N TRP A 7 -25.71 -30.75 12.02
CA TRP A 7 -25.46 -30.06 10.75
C TRP A 7 -24.50 -28.94 11.11
N ASP A 8 -23.22 -29.19 10.90
CA ASP A 8 -22.19 -28.16 10.99
C ASP A 8 -22.66 -26.95 10.18
N THR A 9 -22.68 -25.79 10.80
CA THR A 9 -22.96 -24.53 10.12
C THR A 9 -21.85 -24.32 9.11
N HIS A 10 -22.10 -24.66 7.85
CA HIS A 10 -21.21 -24.26 6.75
C HIS A 10 -20.98 -22.75 6.89
N PRO A 11 -19.72 -22.29 6.95
CA PRO A 11 -19.45 -20.88 7.13
C PRO A 11 -20.04 -20.11 5.95
N GLU A 12 -20.80 -19.06 6.23
CA GLU A 12 -21.44 -18.26 5.18
C GLU A 12 -20.39 -17.32 4.57
N PRO A 13 -20.22 -17.33 3.23
CA PRO A 13 -19.29 -16.42 2.57
C PRO A 13 -19.67 -14.96 2.80
N LEU A 14 -18.67 -14.11 3.05
CA LEU A 14 -18.92 -12.68 3.18
C LEU A 14 -19.45 -12.07 1.87
N PRO A 15 -20.43 -11.15 1.93
CA PRO A 15 -20.81 -10.35 0.78
C PRO A 15 -19.62 -9.53 0.27
N VAL A 16 -19.36 -9.57 -1.04
CA VAL A 16 -18.22 -8.86 -1.67
C VAL A 16 -18.28 -7.35 -1.46
N ASP A 17 -19.50 -6.79 -1.44
CA ASP A 17 -19.77 -5.36 -1.24
C ASP A 17 -19.67 -4.92 0.23
N SER A 18 -19.50 -5.85 1.17
CA SER A 18 -19.24 -5.53 2.58
C SER A 18 -17.78 -5.16 2.86
N ALA A 19 -16.87 -5.42 1.91
CA ALA A 19 -15.47 -5.03 2.04
C ALA A 19 -15.33 -3.50 1.98
N PRO A 20 -14.58 -2.87 2.90
CA PRO A 20 -14.38 -1.42 2.89
C PRO A 20 -13.43 -1.03 1.76
N VAL A 21 -14.00 -0.53 0.67
CA VAL A 21 -13.26 -0.12 -0.52
C VAL A 21 -12.48 1.17 -0.23
N PRO A 22 -11.23 1.33 -0.73
CA PRO A 22 -10.49 2.58 -0.61
C PRO A 22 -11.24 3.80 -1.16
N GLU A 23 -11.01 4.97 -0.56
CA GLU A 23 -11.66 6.25 -0.89
C GLU A 23 -11.06 6.90 -2.17
N TYR A 24 -10.98 6.14 -3.26
CA TYR A 24 -10.44 6.61 -4.54
C TYR A 24 -11.18 7.86 -5.05
N GLY A 25 -10.43 8.92 -5.35
CA GLY A 25 -10.96 10.18 -5.88
C GLY A 25 -11.26 11.23 -4.81
N THR A 26 -11.24 10.87 -3.52
CA THR A 26 -11.64 11.76 -2.42
C THR A 26 -10.72 11.74 -1.20
N GLY A 27 -9.88 10.72 -1.05
CA GLY A 27 -9.20 10.46 0.22
C GLY A 27 -8.33 9.21 0.23
N SER A 28 -7.77 8.82 -0.91
CA SER A 28 -6.82 7.71 -1.01
C SER A 28 -5.40 8.22 -1.30
N LEU A 29 -4.41 7.34 -1.16
CA LEU A 29 -3.02 7.62 -1.56
C LEU A 29 -2.88 8.05 -3.03
N ALA A 30 -3.76 7.56 -3.91
CA ALA A 30 -3.78 7.98 -5.32
C ALA A 30 -4.16 9.47 -5.48
N ASP A 31 -4.82 10.07 -4.49
CA ASP A 31 -5.31 11.45 -4.57
C ASP A 31 -4.31 12.46 -4.00
N LEU A 32 -3.27 12.00 -3.28
CA LEU A 32 -2.33 12.87 -2.57
C LEU A 32 -1.50 13.73 -3.52
N LEU A 33 -0.61 13.14 -4.32
CA LEU A 33 0.27 13.92 -5.19
C LEU A 33 -0.50 14.72 -6.25
N PRO A 34 -1.57 14.22 -6.88
CA PRO A 34 -2.41 15.05 -7.76
C PRO A 34 -2.96 16.30 -7.07
N THR A 35 -3.37 16.18 -5.80
CA THR A 35 -3.84 17.33 -5.01
C THR A 35 -2.75 18.36 -4.79
N LEU A 36 -1.56 17.93 -4.38
CA LEU A 36 -0.42 18.84 -4.17
C LEU A 36 0.04 19.48 -5.49
N ALA A 37 0.11 18.70 -6.57
CA ALA A 37 0.51 19.16 -7.88
C ALA A 37 -0.50 20.14 -8.50
N ALA A 38 -1.80 19.95 -8.26
CA ALA A 38 -2.83 20.92 -8.63
C ALA A 38 -2.61 22.26 -7.90
N GLY A 39 -2.32 22.23 -6.60
CA GLY A 39 -1.96 23.41 -5.82
C GLY A 39 -0.69 24.12 -6.32
N LEU A 40 0.26 23.37 -6.87
CA LEU A 40 1.47 23.89 -7.53
C LEU A 40 1.21 24.40 -8.96
N GLY A 41 0.00 24.29 -9.50
CA GLY A 41 -0.34 24.72 -10.86
C GLY A 41 0.18 23.80 -11.97
N VAL A 42 0.36 22.51 -11.69
CA VAL A 42 0.73 21.50 -12.70
C VAL A 42 -0.48 21.22 -13.61
N PRO A 43 -0.36 21.33 -14.95
CA PRO A 43 -1.47 21.10 -15.86
C PRO A 43 -2.05 19.69 -15.77
N GLY A 44 -3.38 19.57 -15.86
CA GLY A 44 -4.08 18.28 -15.87
C GLY A 44 -4.24 17.60 -14.51
N MET A 45 -3.70 18.18 -13.43
CA MET A 45 -3.87 17.70 -12.07
C MET A 45 -5.14 18.27 -11.42
N THR A 46 -5.79 17.48 -10.58
CA THR A 46 -7.02 17.87 -9.86
C THR A 46 -6.85 17.56 -8.37
N ALA A 47 -7.38 18.44 -7.51
CA ALA A 47 -7.45 18.23 -6.07
C ALA A 47 -8.60 17.28 -5.71
N GLY A 48 -8.25 16.03 -5.38
CA GLY A 48 -9.19 15.03 -4.86
C GLY A 48 -9.38 15.14 -3.34
N ILE A 49 -8.32 15.48 -2.61
CA ILE A 49 -8.38 15.71 -1.15
C ILE A 49 -8.66 17.20 -0.92
N THR A 50 -9.93 17.58 -1.02
CA THR A 50 -10.38 18.98 -0.99
C THR A 50 -10.09 19.72 0.33
N GLU A 51 -9.80 18.98 1.40
CA GLU A 51 -9.45 19.52 2.70
C GLU A 51 -8.04 20.10 2.76
N LEU A 52 -7.15 19.73 1.83
CA LEU A 52 -5.77 20.24 1.82
C LEU A 52 -5.71 21.67 1.28
N THR A 53 -4.97 22.53 1.98
CA THR A 53 -4.69 23.90 1.53
C THR A 53 -3.40 23.95 0.72
N PRO A 54 -3.38 24.62 -0.45
CA PRO A 54 -2.17 24.72 -1.27
C PRO A 54 -0.97 25.33 -0.53
N ALA A 55 0.21 24.82 -0.83
CA ALA A 55 1.50 25.39 -0.43
C ALA A 55 2.43 25.50 -1.65
N ASP A 56 3.33 26.48 -1.59
CA ASP A 56 4.30 26.74 -2.67
C ASP A 56 5.35 25.62 -2.75
N ARG A 57 5.66 24.99 -1.61
CA ARG A 57 6.66 23.94 -1.50
C ARG A 57 6.07 22.79 -0.69
N ASN A 58 6.08 21.59 -1.25
CA ASN A 58 5.47 20.43 -0.62
C ASN A 58 6.52 19.34 -0.46
N CYS A 59 6.64 18.78 0.75
CA CYS A 59 7.38 17.55 0.99
C CYS A 59 6.41 16.46 1.44
N VAL A 60 6.51 15.28 0.83
CA VAL A 60 5.84 14.07 1.28
C VAL A 60 6.87 13.14 1.90
N PHE A 61 6.69 12.85 3.18
CA PHE A 61 7.45 11.84 3.90
C PHE A 61 6.56 10.61 4.11
N LEU A 62 6.83 9.56 3.32
CA LEU A 62 6.16 8.27 3.43
C LEU A 62 6.94 7.33 4.37
N ILE A 63 6.27 6.83 5.39
CA ILE A 63 6.81 5.89 6.37
C ILE A 63 6.14 4.54 6.11
N ASP A 64 6.92 3.58 5.62
CA ASP A 64 6.41 2.26 5.24
C ASP A 64 5.83 1.52 6.45
N GLY A 65 4.62 0.99 6.32
CA GLY A 65 3.95 0.18 7.34
C GLY A 65 3.43 0.96 8.57
N LEU A 66 3.42 2.29 8.57
CA LEU A 66 2.89 3.11 9.67
C LEU A 66 1.39 3.39 9.52
N GLY A 67 0.55 2.42 9.87
CA GLY A 67 -0.90 2.60 9.83
C GLY A 67 -1.43 3.54 10.93
N TRP A 68 -2.64 4.05 10.68
CA TRP A 68 -3.31 5.04 11.52
C TRP A 68 -3.62 4.52 12.93
N GLU A 69 -4.07 3.27 13.03
CA GLU A 69 -4.42 2.67 14.32
C GLU A 69 -3.17 2.40 15.17
N GLN A 70 -2.10 1.95 14.52
CA GLN A 70 -0.81 1.69 15.14
C GLN A 70 -0.21 2.99 15.68
N LEU A 71 -0.23 4.08 14.92
CA LEU A 71 0.22 5.39 15.41
C LEU A 71 -0.61 5.85 16.63
N ARG A 72 -1.94 5.75 16.58
CA ARG A 72 -2.83 6.18 17.68
C ARG A 72 -2.66 5.36 18.95
N ALA A 73 -2.25 4.10 18.83
CA ALA A 73 -1.99 3.22 19.97
C ALA A 73 -0.66 3.51 20.68
N HIS A 74 0.23 4.32 20.07
CA HIS A 74 1.61 4.51 20.53
C HIS A 74 2.01 5.98 20.75
N PRO A 75 1.23 6.78 21.51
CA PRO A 75 1.51 8.20 21.68
C PRO A 75 2.81 8.50 22.43
N ASP A 76 3.23 7.61 23.33
CA ASP A 76 4.46 7.78 24.12
C ASP A 76 5.73 7.46 23.31
N ASP A 77 5.62 6.59 22.31
CA ASP A 77 6.74 6.21 21.43
C ASP A 77 6.93 7.21 20.28
N ALA A 78 5.85 7.82 19.78
CA ALA A 78 5.87 8.84 18.73
C ALA A 78 5.12 10.13 19.15
N PRO A 79 5.64 10.89 20.13
CA PRO A 79 4.97 12.07 20.65
C PRO A 79 4.85 13.20 19.63
N PHE A 80 5.82 13.39 18.74
CA PHE A 80 5.74 14.45 17.71
C PHE A 80 4.65 14.13 16.68
N LEU A 81 4.65 12.94 16.10
CA LEU A 81 3.62 12.49 15.17
C LEU A 81 2.23 12.51 15.81
N SER A 82 2.13 12.05 17.05
CA SER A 82 0.86 12.01 17.79
C SER A 82 0.31 13.41 18.04
N SER A 83 1.18 14.41 18.25
CA SER A 83 0.74 15.81 18.39
C SER A 83 0.10 16.38 17.12
N LEU A 84 0.33 15.74 15.96
CA LEU A 84 -0.18 16.17 14.66
C LEU A 84 -1.45 15.42 14.23
N LEU A 85 -1.99 14.50 15.03
CA LEU A 85 -3.16 13.69 14.63
C LEU A 85 -4.36 14.55 14.20
N GLU A 86 -4.61 15.66 14.88
CA GLU A 86 -5.69 16.60 14.52
C GLU A 86 -5.43 17.33 13.19
N SER A 87 -4.16 17.49 12.76
CA SER A 87 -3.85 18.05 11.45
C SER A 87 -4.10 17.08 10.29
N SER A 88 -4.37 15.80 10.60
CA SER A 88 -4.58 14.76 9.59
C SER A 88 -5.68 15.12 8.59
N ARG A 89 -5.38 14.94 7.29
CA ARG A 89 -6.29 15.23 6.16
C ARG A 89 -6.88 16.64 6.27
N GLY A 90 -6.01 17.64 6.26
CA GLY A 90 -6.41 19.06 6.22
C GLY A 90 -7.09 19.54 7.51
N GLY A 91 -6.65 19.05 8.67
CA GLY A 91 -7.22 19.46 9.96
C GLY A 91 -8.53 18.78 10.34
N THR A 92 -8.88 17.66 9.71
CA THR A 92 -10.13 16.93 10.01
C THR A 92 -9.95 15.87 11.09
N GLY A 93 -8.71 15.56 11.50
CA GLY A 93 -8.42 14.48 12.44
C GLY A 93 -8.71 13.07 11.87
N ARG A 94 -8.89 12.96 10.55
CA ARG A 94 -9.24 11.69 9.87
C ARG A 94 -8.06 11.13 9.07
N PRO A 95 -7.94 9.80 8.95
CA PRO A 95 -6.98 9.18 8.05
C PRO A 95 -7.39 9.33 6.57
N ILE A 96 -6.48 8.93 5.70
CA ILE A 96 -6.76 8.57 4.31
C ILE A 96 -6.62 7.05 4.13
N THR A 97 -6.94 6.54 2.95
CA THR A 97 -6.86 5.10 2.63
C THR A 97 -5.68 4.76 1.74
N ALA A 98 -5.03 3.63 2.01
CA ALA A 98 -4.15 2.95 1.08
C ALA A 98 -4.93 2.46 -0.16
N GLY A 99 -4.22 1.94 -1.17
CA GLY A 99 -4.89 1.22 -2.25
C GLY A 99 -5.25 -0.21 -1.83
N TYR A 100 -6.04 -0.93 -2.63
CA TYR A 100 -6.13 -2.38 -2.53
C TYR A 100 -5.34 -3.07 -3.65
N PRO A 101 -4.48 -4.06 -3.31
CA PRO A 101 -4.11 -4.44 -1.95
C PRO A 101 -3.26 -3.37 -1.24
N ALA A 102 -3.37 -3.32 0.09
CA ALA A 102 -2.59 -2.44 0.95
C ALA A 102 -1.14 -2.93 1.05
N THR A 103 -0.36 -2.74 -0.01
CA THR A 103 1.01 -3.26 -0.14
C THR A 103 1.92 -2.26 -0.82
N THR A 104 3.19 -2.21 -0.44
CA THR A 104 4.17 -1.19 -0.85
C THR A 104 4.18 -0.93 -2.36
N ALA A 105 4.25 -1.98 -3.20
CA ALA A 105 4.34 -1.80 -4.65
C ALA A 105 3.08 -1.12 -5.25
N THR A 106 1.90 -1.48 -4.73
CA THR A 106 0.61 -0.90 -5.14
C THR A 106 0.52 0.54 -4.68
N SER A 107 0.77 0.79 -3.39
CA SER A 107 0.62 2.10 -2.78
C SER A 107 1.65 3.11 -3.29
N LEU A 108 2.92 2.75 -3.45
CA LEU A 108 3.94 3.65 -4.04
C LEU A 108 3.60 4.02 -5.49
N ALA A 109 3.08 3.07 -6.27
CA ALA A 109 2.61 3.36 -7.62
C ALA A 109 1.38 4.28 -7.59
N SER A 110 0.45 4.08 -6.66
CA SER A 110 -0.70 4.97 -6.49
C SER A 110 -0.28 6.40 -6.12
N VAL A 111 0.58 6.56 -5.11
CA VAL A 111 1.15 7.86 -4.70
C VAL A 111 1.83 8.52 -5.90
N GLY A 112 2.77 7.81 -6.52
CA GLY A 112 3.67 8.39 -7.50
C GLY A 112 3.04 8.68 -8.86
N THR A 113 2.02 7.94 -9.26
CA THR A 113 1.32 8.13 -10.55
C THR A 113 0.00 8.89 -10.40
N GLY A 114 -0.54 8.99 -9.18
CA GLY A 114 -1.84 9.60 -8.94
C GLY A 114 -3.02 8.77 -9.48
N LEU A 115 -2.83 7.46 -9.65
CA LEU A 115 -3.80 6.56 -10.25
C LEU A 115 -4.14 5.41 -9.30
N PRO A 116 -5.34 4.83 -9.38
CA PRO A 116 -5.66 3.58 -8.68
C PRO A 116 -4.98 2.34 -9.29
N PRO A 117 -4.96 1.20 -8.58
CA PRO A 117 -4.27 -0.03 -9.00
C PRO A 117 -4.70 -0.61 -10.33
N GLY A 118 -6.00 -0.53 -10.62
CA GLY A 118 -6.60 -0.93 -11.89
C GLY A 118 -6.09 -0.12 -13.09
N ALA A 119 -5.63 1.11 -12.86
CA ALA A 119 -5.09 1.99 -13.88
C ALA A 119 -3.55 1.93 -13.95
N HIS A 120 -2.81 2.08 -12.85
CA HIS A 120 -1.33 2.00 -12.91
C HIS A 120 -0.82 0.59 -13.15
N GLY A 121 -1.61 -0.45 -12.85
CA GLY A 121 -1.32 -1.83 -13.22
C GLY A 121 -0.37 -2.57 -12.30
N LEU A 122 -0.23 -2.13 -11.07
CA LEU A 122 0.42 -2.90 -10.00
C LEU A 122 -0.63 -3.32 -8.97
N PRO A 123 -1.51 -4.30 -9.28
CA PRO A 123 -2.65 -4.62 -8.41
C PRO A 123 -2.32 -5.65 -7.32
N GLY A 124 -1.05 -5.88 -6.96
CA GLY A 124 -0.69 -6.92 -6.00
C GLY A 124 0.80 -7.11 -5.76
N TYR A 125 1.16 -7.79 -4.66
CA TYR A 125 2.55 -8.13 -4.36
C TYR A 125 3.18 -9.04 -5.41
N THR A 126 2.50 -10.14 -5.74
CA THR A 126 2.81 -11.00 -6.89
C THR A 126 1.59 -11.14 -7.80
N VAL A 127 1.77 -11.00 -9.11
CA VAL A 127 0.69 -11.10 -10.10
C VAL A 127 1.14 -11.88 -11.32
N ARG A 128 0.21 -12.50 -12.06
CA ARG A 128 0.55 -13.17 -13.32
C ARG A 128 0.92 -12.11 -14.36
N ASN A 129 2.07 -12.29 -14.99
CA ASN A 129 2.39 -11.60 -16.23
C ASN A 129 1.67 -12.33 -17.38
N PRO A 130 0.69 -11.70 -18.06
CA PRO A 130 -0.08 -12.36 -19.11
C PRO A 130 0.76 -12.79 -20.32
N ASP A 131 1.88 -12.09 -20.59
CA ASP A 131 2.74 -12.41 -21.73
C ASP A 131 3.57 -13.68 -21.52
N THR A 132 3.91 -13.99 -20.27
CA THR A 132 4.79 -15.12 -19.91
C THR A 132 4.06 -16.24 -19.18
N GLY A 133 2.87 -15.95 -18.62
CA GLY A 133 2.14 -16.85 -17.73
C GLY A 133 2.76 -17.02 -16.34
N ALA A 134 3.92 -16.43 -16.06
CA ALA A 134 4.62 -16.56 -14.78
C ALA A 134 4.15 -15.52 -13.76
N LEU A 135 4.27 -15.85 -12.47
CA LEU A 135 4.10 -14.86 -11.39
C LEU A 135 5.29 -13.89 -11.37
N MET A 136 4.97 -12.61 -11.23
CA MET A 136 5.90 -11.51 -11.09
C MET A 136 5.68 -10.81 -9.76
N ASN A 137 6.73 -10.79 -8.94
CA ASN A 137 6.82 -9.97 -7.76
C ASN A 137 7.06 -8.51 -8.16
N GLN A 138 6.12 -7.63 -7.84
CA GLN A 138 6.12 -6.23 -8.27
C GLN A 138 6.96 -5.32 -7.36
N LEU A 139 7.35 -5.79 -6.18
CA LEU A 139 8.27 -5.06 -5.28
C LEU A 139 9.73 -5.35 -5.64
N ARG A 140 10.09 -6.62 -5.71
CA ARG A 140 11.44 -7.11 -6.09
C ARG A 140 11.70 -7.03 -7.59
N TRP A 141 10.64 -6.87 -8.38
CA TRP A 141 10.65 -6.82 -9.84
C TRP A 141 11.22 -8.08 -10.51
N GLN A 142 10.74 -9.25 -10.05
CA GLN A 142 11.24 -10.56 -10.47
C GLN A 142 10.09 -11.52 -10.80
N PRO A 143 10.15 -12.23 -11.95
CA PRO A 143 11.16 -12.13 -13.00
C PRO A 143 11.13 -10.75 -13.68
N TRP A 144 12.24 -10.39 -14.33
CA TRP A 144 12.34 -9.08 -14.99
C TRP A 144 11.24 -8.95 -16.06
N THR A 145 10.50 -7.85 -15.99
CA THR A 145 9.53 -7.44 -16.99
C THR A 145 9.83 -5.99 -17.37
N ALA A 146 9.68 -5.64 -18.65
CA ALA A 146 9.95 -4.30 -19.15
C ALA A 146 9.06 -3.25 -18.41
N PRO A 147 9.64 -2.30 -17.66
CA PRO A 147 8.85 -1.47 -16.76
C PRO A 147 7.89 -0.50 -17.47
N GLY A 148 8.32 0.12 -18.57
CA GLY A 148 7.49 1.10 -19.31
C GLY A 148 6.18 0.52 -19.85
N PRO A 149 6.18 -0.64 -20.54
CA PRO A 149 4.92 -1.29 -20.90
C PRO A 149 4.12 -1.79 -19.69
N TRP A 150 4.81 -2.14 -18.60
CA TRP A 150 4.15 -2.63 -17.38
C TRP A 150 3.40 -1.53 -16.62
N GLN A 151 3.89 -0.29 -16.64
CA GLN A 151 3.23 0.91 -16.14
C GLN A 151 3.64 2.04 -17.10
N PRO A 152 2.71 2.50 -17.97
CA PRO A 152 3.04 3.43 -19.05
C PRO A 152 2.72 4.89 -18.73
N TYR A 153 2.07 5.16 -17.59
CA TYR A 153 1.64 6.52 -17.26
C TYR A 153 2.78 7.33 -16.67
N PRO A 154 2.88 8.62 -17.00
CA PRO A 154 3.85 9.49 -16.35
C PRO A 154 3.59 9.57 -14.85
N THR A 155 4.65 9.75 -14.09
CA THR A 155 4.57 10.03 -12.65
C THR A 155 4.18 11.49 -12.43
N VAL A 156 3.59 11.81 -11.27
CA VAL A 156 3.27 13.18 -10.89
C VAL A 156 4.54 14.02 -10.74
N PHE A 157 5.65 13.43 -10.27
CA PHE A 157 6.95 14.11 -10.23
C PHE A 157 7.48 14.48 -11.63
N GLY A 158 7.31 13.60 -12.62
CA GLY A 158 7.65 13.87 -14.01
C GLY A 158 6.85 15.03 -14.58
N LEU A 159 5.52 15.01 -14.37
CA LEU A 159 4.62 16.07 -14.82
C LEU A 159 4.90 17.41 -14.11
N ALA A 160 5.20 17.37 -12.81
CA ALA A 160 5.59 18.55 -12.05
C ALA A 160 6.90 19.16 -12.59
N HIS A 161 7.90 18.32 -12.86
CA HIS A 161 9.17 18.75 -13.45
C HIS A 161 8.98 19.40 -14.82
N GLU A 162 8.18 18.79 -15.71
CA GLU A 162 7.83 19.36 -17.02
C GLU A 162 7.10 20.71 -16.92
N ALA A 163 6.31 20.90 -15.85
CA ALA A 163 5.62 22.16 -15.54
C ALA A 163 6.50 23.21 -14.83
N GLY A 164 7.81 22.97 -14.73
CA GLY A 164 8.77 23.88 -14.10
C GLY A 164 8.71 23.92 -12.57
N VAL A 165 8.13 22.91 -11.92
CA VAL A 165 8.24 22.69 -10.47
C VAL A 165 9.54 21.94 -10.20
N HIS A 166 10.30 22.36 -9.18
CA HIS A 166 11.45 21.58 -8.73
C HIS A 166 10.98 20.27 -8.09
N ALA A 167 11.19 19.15 -8.76
CA ALA A 167 10.86 17.83 -8.26
C ALA A 167 12.14 17.11 -7.79
N ALA A 168 12.12 16.54 -6.58
CA ALA A 168 13.25 15.78 -6.05
C ALA A 168 12.81 14.61 -5.16
N GLN A 169 13.58 13.53 -5.20
CA GLN A 169 13.48 12.41 -4.27
C GLN A 169 14.74 12.36 -3.42
N VAL A 170 14.56 12.17 -2.11
CA VAL A 170 15.64 11.97 -1.16
C VAL A 170 15.40 10.67 -0.42
N SER A 171 16.19 9.64 -0.72
CA SER A 171 15.95 8.29 -0.18
C SER A 171 17.24 7.47 -0.12
N SER A 172 17.15 6.21 0.30
CA SER A 172 18.29 5.29 0.26
C SER A 172 18.84 5.17 -1.18
N PRO A 173 20.17 5.22 -1.38
CA PRO A 173 20.77 5.02 -2.70
C PRO A 173 20.45 3.66 -3.33
N THR A 174 20.02 2.67 -2.54
CA THR A 174 19.59 1.35 -3.02
C THR A 174 18.37 1.42 -3.93
N PHE A 175 17.51 2.43 -3.78
CA PHE A 175 16.28 2.57 -4.57
C PHE A 175 16.46 3.33 -5.88
N ALA A 176 17.59 4.02 -6.07
CA ALA A 176 17.79 4.94 -7.19
C ALA A 176 17.55 4.32 -8.57
N ASN A 177 17.89 3.04 -8.72
CA ASN A 177 17.85 2.34 -10.01
C ASN A 177 16.84 1.19 -10.04
N THR A 178 16.02 1.02 -9.00
CA THR A 178 15.04 -0.07 -8.98
C THR A 178 13.94 0.19 -10.02
N PRO A 179 13.40 -0.86 -10.64
CA PRO A 179 12.30 -0.69 -11.60
C PRO A 179 11.06 -0.05 -11.00
N LEU A 180 10.70 -0.38 -9.75
CA LEU A 180 9.56 0.23 -9.06
C LEU A 180 9.71 1.74 -8.94
N THR A 181 10.87 2.24 -8.48
CA THR A 181 11.15 3.69 -8.44
C THR A 181 11.02 4.31 -9.83
N LYS A 182 11.50 3.63 -10.88
CA LYS A 182 11.44 4.16 -12.25
C LYS A 182 10.03 4.35 -12.78
N VAL A 183 9.08 3.47 -12.42
CA VAL A 183 7.70 3.56 -12.90
C VAL A 183 6.78 4.34 -11.96
N ALA A 184 7.05 4.30 -10.66
CA ALA A 184 6.18 4.94 -9.67
C ALA A 184 6.63 6.36 -9.35
N LEU A 185 7.92 6.57 -9.11
CA LEU A 185 8.40 7.78 -8.44
C LEU A 185 9.36 8.63 -9.30
N SER A 186 9.71 8.19 -10.50
CA SER A 186 10.67 8.87 -11.38
C SER A 186 10.25 10.30 -11.76
N GLY A 187 11.18 11.08 -12.30
CA GLY A 187 10.98 12.50 -12.56
C GLY A 187 11.75 13.35 -11.56
N GLY A 188 12.27 14.50 -12.03
CA GLY A 188 13.13 15.34 -11.23
C GLY A 188 14.48 14.70 -10.88
N GLU A 189 15.06 15.13 -9.76
CA GLU A 189 16.37 14.69 -9.28
C GLU A 189 16.25 13.58 -8.21
N PHE A 190 17.21 12.64 -8.17
CA PHE A 190 17.30 11.64 -7.10
C PHE A 190 18.57 11.86 -6.26
N HIS A 191 18.39 12.00 -4.95
CA HIS A 191 19.45 12.25 -3.98
C HIS A 191 19.56 11.07 -3.00
N GLY A 192 20.53 10.20 -3.24
CA GLY A 192 20.82 9.06 -2.36
C GLY A 192 21.48 9.50 -1.05
N ARG A 193 20.90 9.15 0.10
CA ARG A 193 21.48 9.36 1.44
C ARG A 193 21.29 8.12 2.31
N LEU A 194 22.33 7.75 3.05
CA LEU A 194 22.34 6.51 3.84
C LEU A 194 21.61 6.69 5.17
N SER A 195 21.97 7.69 5.99
CA SER A 195 21.32 7.96 7.27
C SER A 195 19.97 8.67 7.09
N GLY A 196 19.08 8.51 8.07
CA GLY A 196 17.80 9.22 8.08
C GLY A 196 17.99 10.72 8.25
N GLU A 197 18.93 11.14 9.09
CA GLU A 197 19.22 12.54 9.39
C GLU A 197 19.71 13.28 8.14
N ASP A 198 20.65 12.69 7.39
CA ASP A 198 21.15 13.28 6.14
C ASP A 198 20.04 13.34 5.07
N ARG A 199 19.09 12.39 5.07
CA ARG A 199 17.91 12.45 4.19
C ARG A 199 17.05 13.66 4.57
N MET A 200 16.78 13.91 5.84
CA MET A 200 15.96 15.04 6.29
C MET A 200 16.60 16.38 5.95
N ASP A 201 17.90 16.52 6.22
CA ASP A 201 18.64 17.76 5.91
C ASP A 201 18.65 18.01 4.40
N CYS A 202 18.92 16.98 3.60
CA CYS A 202 18.88 17.10 2.15
C CYS A 202 17.46 17.39 1.62
N ALA A 203 16.40 16.84 2.22
CA ALA A 203 15.03 17.13 1.82
C ALA A 203 14.65 18.60 2.08
N ALA A 204 15.05 19.16 3.23
CA ALA A 204 14.89 20.58 3.53
C ALA A 204 15.69 21.46 2.55
N GLU A 205 16.94 21.10 2.23
CA GLU A 205 17.72 21.78 1.20
C GLU A 205 17.03 21.75 -0.17
N GLN A 206 16.49 20.60 -0.59
CA GLN A 206 15.79 20.47 -1.87
C GLN A 206 14.52 21.32 -1.92
N LEU A 207 13.75 21.39 -0.83
CA LEU A 207 12.59 22.28 -0.73
C LEU A 207 12.96 23.75 -0.93
N ALA A 208 14.11 24.18 -0.41
CA ALA A 208 14.56 25.57 -0.47
C ALA A 208 15.11 25.99 -1.85
N ARG A 209 15.33 25.05 -2.79
CA ARG A 209 16.00 25.35 -4.07
C ARG A 209 15.16 26.17 -5.05
N ALA A 210 13.84 26.15 -4.91
CA ALA A 210 12.93 26.82 -5.83
C ALA A 210 11.75 27.44 -5.09
N ASP A 211 11.03 28.35 -5.76
CA ASP A 211 9.77 28.88 -5.24
C ASP A 211 8.61 27.90 -5.35
N ARG A 212 8.67 26.96 -6.29
CA ARG A 212 7.72 25.85 -6.45
C ARG A 212 8.47 24.53 -6.34
N ALA A 213 8.19 23.73 -5.33
CA ALA A 213 8.90 22.47 -5.10
C ALA A 213 7.97 21.32 -4.69
N LEU A 214 8.30 20.11 -5.15
CA LEU A 214 7.69 18.85 -4.75
C LEU A 214 8.80 17.84 -4.40
N VAL A 215 8.96 17.56 -3.12
CA VAL A 215 10.01 16.69 -2.59
C VAL A 215 9.41 15.43 -1.98
N TYR A 216 10.02 14.27 -2.22
CA TYR A 216 9.60 13.00 -1.64
C TYR A 216 10.72 12.35 -0.84
N THR A 217 10.42 11.87 0.36
CA THR A 217 11.33 11.07 1.19
C THR A 217 10.62 9.85 1.77
N TYR A 218 11.40 8.82 2.06
CA TYR A 218 10.89 7.50 2.41
C TYR A 218 11.73 6.81 3.49
N TYR A 219 11.06 6.12 4.41
CA TYR A 219 11.64 5.34 5.51
C TYR A 219 10.97 3.96 5.57
N ALA A 220 11.75 2.89 5.47
CA ALA A 220 11.26 1.51 5.29
C ALA A 220 11.32 0.67 6.57
N GLU A 221 12.02 1.17 7.59
CA GLU A 221 12.48 0.32 8.67
C GLU A 221 11.38 0.02 9.71
N VAL A 222 10.28 0.80 9.73
CA VAL A 222 9.08 0.52 10.55
C VAL A 222 8.38 -0.75 10.07
N ASP A 223 8.04 -0.83 8.78
CA ASP A 223 7.52 -2.03 8.13
C ASP A 223 8.42 -3.25 8.36
N GLY A 224 9.71 -3.11 8.05
CA GLY A 224 10.67 -4.21 8.22
C GLY A 224 10.81 -4.69 9.67
N ALA A 225 10.55 -3.84 10.68
CA ALA A 225 10.47 -4.26 12.07
C ALA A 225 9.15 -4.98 12.36
N GLY A 226 8.03 -4.49 11.82
CA GLY A 226 6.69 -5.10 11.98
C GLY A 226 6.66 -6.52 11.42
N HIS A 227 7.14 -6.74 10.20
CA HIS A 227 7.21 -8.08 9.60
C HIS A 227 8.04 -9.07 10.42
N ARG A 228 9.17 -8.62 11.00
CA ARG A 228 10.12 -9.52 11.69
C ARG A 228 9.77 -9.79 13.15
N PHE A 229 9.25 -8.79 13.84
CA PHE A 229 9.11 -8.83 15.30
C PHE A 229 7.68 -8.57 15.78
N GLY A 230 6.78 -8.20 14.88
CA GLY A 230 5.43 -7.78 15.19
C GLY A 230 5.33 -6.29 15.46
N VAL A 231 4.14 -5.73 15.21
CA VAL A 231 3.72 -4.42 15.71
C VAL A 231 3.79 -4.44 17.24
N ASP A 232 3.99 -3.28 17.88
CA ASP A 232 4.06 -3.16 19.36
C ASP A 232 5.32 -3.76 20.02
N SER A 233 6.11 -4.56 19.29
CA SER A 233 7.40 -5.08 19.80
C SER A 233 8.39 -3.96 20.13
N ASP A 234 9.30 -4.19 21.09
CA ASP A 234 10.35 -3.23 21.47
C ASP A 234 11.16 -2.73 20.25
N THR A 235 11.40 -3.63 19.28
CA THR A 235 12.13 -3.28 18.05
C THR A 235 11.30 -2.36 17.16
N TRP A 236 10.01 -2.65 17.00
CA TRP A 236 9.10 -1.80 16.23
C TRP A 236 8.90 -0.43 16.89
N ARG A 237 8.66 -0.38 18.21
CA ARG A 237 8.57 0.87 18.99
C ARG A 237 9.84 1.71 18.89
N GLY A 238 11.01 1.07 18.90
CA GLY A 238 12.29 1.73 18.67
C GLY A 238 12.40 2.39 17.29
N GLN A 239 11.89 1.75 16.23
CA GLN A 239 11.82 2.34 14.89
C GLN A 239 10.80 3.48 14.81
N LEU A 240 9.63 3.31 15.45
CA LEU A 240 8.61 4.35 15.55
C LEU A 240 9.17 5.62 16.21
N GLY A 241 9.84 5.49 17.36
CA GLY A 241 10.45 6.63 18.02
C GLY A 241 11.63 7.23 17.26
N HIS A 242 12.34 6.45 16.44
CA HIS A 242 13.37 7.00 15.56
C HIS A 242 12.76 7.85 14.43
N VAL A 243 11.75 7.34 13.73
CA VAL A 243 11.11 8.08 12.63
C VAL A 243 10.36 9.32 13.13
N ASP A 244 9.78 9.27 14.34
CA ASP A 244 9.18 10.44 15.00
C ASP A 244 10.17 11.62 15.09
N ARG A 245 11.41 11.35 15.53
CA ARG A 245 12.49 12.35 15.60
C ARG A 245 12.96 12.82 14.22
N LEU A 246 12.97 11.94 13.21
CA LEU A 246 13.32 12.33 11.84
C LEU A 246 12.29 13.29 11.27
N VAL A 247 11.00 13.01 11.48
CA VAL A 247 9.91 13.89 11.05
C VAL A 247 10.00 15.24 11.76
N GLN A 248 10.23 15.25 13.08
CA GLN A 248 10.46 16.49 13.83
C GLN A 248 11.64 17.29 13.27
N ARG A 249 12.77 16.62 13.00
CA ARG A 249 13.96 17.24 12.42
C ARG A 249 13.68 17.92 11.07
N LEU A 250 12.87 17.30 10.21
CA LEU A 250 12.49 17.90 8.92
C LEU A 250 11.51 19.06 9.11
N ALA A 251 10.52 18.90 9.99
CA ALA A 251 9.55 19.93 10.33
C ALA A 251 10.20 21.23 10.82
N GLU A 252 11.23 21.12 11.67
CA GLU A 252 11.98 22.27 12.21
C GLU A 252 12.85 23.00 11.16
N GLN A 253 13.07 22.39 9.99
CA GLN A 253 13.91 22.92 8.92
C GLN A 253 13.11 23.39 7.69
N LEU A 254 11.78 23.40 7.76
CA LEU A 254 10.95 23.79 6.63
C LEU A 254 11.22 25.25 6.23
N PRO A 255 11.48 25.54 4.94
CA PRO A 255 11.54 26.92 4.48
C PRO A 255 10.14 27.55 4.54
N PRO A 256 10.02 28.89 4.60
CA PRO A 256 8.72 29.56 4.60
C PRO A 256 7.86 29.18 3.38
N ARG A 257 6.54 29.16 3.57
CA ARG A 257 5.52 28.77 2.56
C ARG A 257 5.62 27.30 2.16
N SER A 258 6.04 26.45 3.08
CA SER A 258 6.15 25.00 2.85
C SER A 258 5.13 24.22 3.66
N ALA A 259 4.72 23.07 3.13
CA ALA A 259 3.99 22.05 3.84
C ALA A 259 4.77 20.72 3.80
N LEU A 260 4.85 20.06 4.96
CA LEU A 260 5.28 18.67 5.11
C LEU A 260 4.05 17.81 5.35
N TYR A 261 3.85 16.81 4.50
CA TYR A 261 2.83 15.78 4.62
C TYR A 261 3.49 14.47 5.04
N VAL A 262 3.04 13.89 6.15
CA VAL A 262 3.54 12.61 6.66
C VAL A 262 2.44 11.57 6.53
N THR A 263 2.76 10.47 5.84
CA THR A 263 1.80 9.41 5.54
C THR A 263 2.49 8.04 5.51
N ALA A 264 1.74 6.99 5.17
CA ALA A 264 2.25 5.65 4.98
C ALA A 264 1.64 5.03 3.72
N ASP A 265 2.22 3.95 3.23
CA ASP A 265 1.70 3.14 2.14
C ASP A 265 0.63 2.12 2.60
N HIS A 266 0.75 1.63 3.82
CA HIS A 266 -0.22 0.77 4.50
C HIS A 266 0.02 0.74 6.02
N GLY A 267 -0.89 0.10 6.74
CA GLY A 267 -0.67 -0.37 8.10
C GLY A 267 -0.22 -1.84 8.16
N MET A 268 -0.44 -2.49 9.30
CA MET A 268 0.07 -3.83 9.58
C MET A 268 -0.72 -4.49 10.71
N ILE A 269 -0.96 -5.80 10.62
CA ILE A 269 -1.51 -6.60 11.73
C ILE A 269 -0.58 -7.76 12.06
N ASP A 270 -0.52 -8.15 13.33
CA ASP A 270 0.17 -9.37 13.73
C ASP A 270 -0.79 -10.56 13.61
N VAL A 271 -0.31 -11.66 13.03
CA VAL A 271 -1.09 -12.89 12.88
C VAL A 271 -0.47 -14.00 13.75
N PRO A 272 -1.23 -14.63 14.66
CA PRO A 272 -0.73 -15.75 15.47
C PRO A 272 -0.16 -16.91 14.67
N PHE A 273 0.77 -17.68 15.24
CA PHE A 273 1.39 -18.85 14.62
C PHE A 273 0.70 -20.15 15.05
N ASP A 274 -0.56 -20.30 14.64
CA ASP A 274 -1.35 -21.50 14.88
C ASP A 274 -2.27 -21.79 13.67
N GLU A 275 -2.89 -22.96 13.68
CA GLU A 275 -3.70 -23.49 12.56
C GLU A 275 -5.04 -22.73 12.41
N ASP A 276 -5.53 -22.05 13.45
CA ASP A 276 -6.78 -21.30 13.40
C ASP A 276 -6.61 -19.95 12.67
N HIS A 277 -5.41 -19.37 12.75
CA HIS A 277 -5.08 -18.08 12.12
C HIS A 277 -4.26 -18.21 10.84
N ARG A 278 -3.55 -19.34 10.62
CA ARG A 278 -2.70 -19.55 9.43
C ARG A 278 -3.15 -20.76 8.63
N ILE A 279 -3.92 -20.49 7.58
CA ILE A 279 -4.39 -21.48 6.63
C ILE A 279 -3.29 -21.72 5.60
N ASP A 280 -2.75 -22.94 5.53
CA ASP A 280 -1.68 -23.27 4.58
C ASP A 280 -2.21 -23.86 3.27
N PHE A 281 -2.11 -23.06 2.20
CA PHE A 281 -2.46 -23.49 0.86
C PHE A 281 -1.68 -24.72 0.39
N ASP A 282 -0.41 -24.85 0.79
CA ASP A 282 0.41 -25.97 0.33
C ASP A 282 -0.02 -27.31 0.97
N GLU A 283 -0.72 -27.27 2.10
CA GLU A 283 -1.23 -28.44 2.80
C GLU A 283 -2.72 -28.72 2.49
N ASP A 284 -3.51 -27.68 2.17
CA ASP A 284 -4.95 -27.77 1.91
C ASP A 284 -5.27 -28.27 0.48
N TRP A 285 -5.79 -29.49 0.37
CA TRP A 285 -6.11 -30.10 -0.92
C TRP A 285 -7.32 -29.46 -1.62
N GLU A 286 -8.27 -28.88 -0.87
CA GLU A 286 -9.48 -28.25 -1.40
C GLU A 286 -9.10 -26.93 -2.06
N LEU A 287 -8.34 -26.09 -1.36
CA LEU A 287 -7.86 -24.81 -1.88
C LEU A 287 -6.95 -24.98 -3.12
N LYS A 288 -6.17 -26.06 -3.19
CA LYS A 288 -5.32 -26.38 -4.35
C LYS A 288 -6.10 -26.89 -5.56
N ALA A 289 -7.29 -27.46 -5.38
CA ALA A 289 -8.02 -28.11 -6.46
C ALA A 289 -8.37 -27.10 -7.57
N GLY A 290 -7.86 -27.34 -8.78
CA GLY A 290 -8.11 -26.47 -9.94
C GLY A 290 -7.30 -25.16 -9.95
N VAL A 291 -6.37 -24.94 -9.01
CA VAL A 291 -5.50 -23.75 -9.00
C VAL A 291 -4.23 -24.00 -9.82
N ALA A 292 -3.98 -23.12 -10.79
CA ALA A 292 -2.76 -23.13 -11.61
C ALA A 292 -1.62 -22.34 -10.96
N LEU A 293 -1.93 -21.14 -10.43
CA LEU A 293 -0.98 -20.26 -9.75
C LEU A 293 -1.64 -19.61 -8.55
N LEU A 294 -0.88 -19.48 -7.47
CA LEU A 294 -1.22 -18.67 -6.31
C LEU A 294 -0.31 -17.44 -6.30
N GLY A 295 -0.87 -16.26 -6.49
CA GLY A 295 -0.19 -14.98 -6.36
C GLY A 295 -0.78 -14.13 -5.23
N GLY A 296 -0.40 -12.86 -5.21
CA GLY A 296 -0.69 -11.92 -4.14
C GLY A 296 0.29 -12.06 -2.97
N GLU A 297 -0.22 -11.82 -1.77
CA GLU A 297 0.43 -12.02 -0.47
C GLU A 297 -0.58 -12.62 0.51
N GLY A 298 -0.15 -13.02 1.71
CA GLY A 298 -0.98 -13.86 2.58
C GLY A 298 -2.33 -13.24 3.00
N ARG A 299 -2.40 -11.90 3.06
CA ARG A 299 -3.62 -11.14 3.38
C ARG A 299 -4.48 -10.82 2.15
N ALA A 300 -3.91 -10.87 0.95
CA ALA A 300 -4.58 -10.54 -0.31
C ALA A 300 -4.08 -11.43 -1.45
N ARG A 301 -4.81 -12.51 -1.71
CA ARG A 301 -4.43 -13.54 -2.69
C ARG A 301 -5.05 -13.29 -4.05
N HIS A 302 -4.25 -13.52 -5.09
CA HIS A 302 -4.71 -13.65 -6.47
C HIS A 302 -4.60 -15.10 -6.89
N VAL A 303 -5.73 -15.76 -7.12
CA VAL A 303 -5.78 -17.17 -7.51
C VAL A 303 -6.06 -17.24 -9.00
N TYR A 304 -5.21 -17.98 -9.72
CA TYR A 304 -5.37 -18.20 -11.16
C TYR A 304 -5.76 -19.65 -11.37
N ALA A 305 -6.93 -19.87 -11.97
CA ALA A 305 -7.48 -21.21 -12.15
C ALA A 305 -6.89 -21.90 -13.39
N VAL A 306 -6.88 -23.23 -13.37
CA VAL A 306 -6.70 -24.00 -14.62
C VAL A 306 -7.87 -23.69 -15.57
N PRO A 307 -7.65 -23.72 -16.90
CA PRO A 307 -8.71 -23.43 -17.86
C PRO A 307 -9.98 -24.26 -17.61
N GLY A 308 -11.12 -23.59 -17.42
CA GLY A 308 -12.41 -24.22 -17.16
C GLY A 308 -12.78 -24.37 -15.67
N ALA A 309 -11.84 -24.22 -14.73
CA ALA A 309 -12.08 -24.44 -13.31
C ALA A 309 -12.41 -23.17 -12.49
N ARG A 310 -12.51 -21.99 -13.13
CA ARG A 310 -12.71 -20.70 -12.41
C ARG A 310 -13.87 -20.72 -11.41
N ASN A 311 -15.02 -21.24 -11.83
CA ASN A 311 -16.21 -21.26 -10.97
C ASN A 311 -16.08 -22.27 -9.84
N ASP A 312 -15.50 -23.44 -10.12
CA ASP A 312 -15.27 -24.47 -9.10
C ASP A 312 -14.29 -23.97 -8.03
N VAL A 313 -13.19 -23.32 -8.45
CA VAL A 313 -12.22 -22.67 -7.55
C VAL A 313 -12.91 -21.58 -6.72
N LEU A 314 -13.72 -20.72 -7.34
CA LEU A 314 -14.44 -19.66 -6.62
C LEU A 314 -15.38 -20.22 -5.56
N THR A 315 -16.16 -21.24 -5.90
CA THR A 315 -17.08 -21.90 -4.96
C THR A 315 -16.31 -22.55 -3.83
N CYS A 316 -15.27 -23.33 -4.13
CA CYS A 316 -14.42 -23.97 -3.12
C CYS A 316 -13.80 -22.93 -2.18
N TRP A 317 -13.19 -21.87 -2.71
CA TRP A 317 -12.57 -20.84 -1.88
C TRP A 317 -13.57 -20.09 -1.00
N ARG A 318 -14.80 -19.88 -1.48
CA ARG A 318 -15.88 -19.30 -0.65
C ARG A 318 -16.31 -20.24 0.48
N GLU A 319 -16.41 -21.53 0.21
CA GLU A 319 -16.84 -22.53 1.18
C GLU A 319 -15.76 -22.80 2.25
N VAL A 320 -14.48 -22.89 1.84
CA VAL A 320 -13.36 -23.17 2.75
C VAL A 320 -13.00 -21.95 3.59
N LEU A 321 -12.90 -20.75 2.98
CA LEU A 321 -12.47 -19.54 3.70
C LEU A 321 -13.63 -18.81 4.41
N GLY A 322 -14.87 -19.09 4.00
CA GLY A 322 -16.06 -18.72 4.75
C GLY A 322 -16.16 -17.24 5.11
N GLU A 323 -16.37 -16.97 6.40
CA GLU A 323 -16.55 -15.61 6.94
C GLU A 323 -15.23 -14.87 7.24
N GLN A 324 -14.09 -15.55 7.10
CA GLN A 324 -12.76 -15.01 7.43
C GLN A 324 -12.15 -14.23 6.25
N PHE A 325 -12.67 -14.41 5.02
CA PHE A 325 -12.18 -13.74 3.82
C PHE A 325 -13.32 -13.18 2.96
N TRP A 326 -13.11 -11.98 2.40
CA TRP A 326 -13.89 -11.54 1.25
C TRP A 326 -13.35 -12.25 0.01
N VAL A 327 -14.13 -13.19 -0.53
CA VAL A 327 -13.77 -13.97 -1.72
C VAL A 327 -14.63 -13.56 -2.91
N ALA A 328 -13.99 -13.01 -3.92
CA ALA A 328 -14.63 -12.48 -5.11
C ALA A 328 -14.00 -13.09 -6.37
N SER A 329 -14.81 -13.34 -7.39
CA SER A 329 -14.28 -13.49 -8.74
C SER A 329 -13.67 -12.18 -9.22
N ARG A 330 -12.81 -12.23 -10.25
CA ARG A 330 -12.24 -11.03 -10.88
C ARG A 330 -13.30 -9.96 -11.18
N ASP A 331 -14.40 -10.36 -11.82
CA ASP A 331 -15.45 -9.45 -12.27
C ASP A 331 -16.20 -8.83 -11.10
N GLU A 332 -16.45 -9.61 -10.03
CA GLU A 332 -17.08 -9.10 -8.81
C GLU A 332 -16.17 -8.10 -8.08
N ALA A 333 -14.88 -8.39 -7.93
CA ALA A 333 -13.92 -7.48 -7.28
C ALA A 333 -13.76 -6.17 -8.07
N ILE A 334 -13.74 -6.24 -9.40
CA ILE A 334 -13.72 -5.06 -10.27
C ILE A 334 -15.02 -4.26 -10.13
N ALA A 335 -16.18 -4.93 -10.19
CA ALA A 335 -17.48 -4.27 -10.06
C ALA A 335 -17.68 -3.62 -8.68
N ALA A 336 -17.13 -4.24 -7.62
CA ALA A 336 -17.10 -3.68 -6.28
C ALA A 336 -16.08 -2.54 -6.10
N GLY A 337 -15.27 -2.23 -7.13
CA GLY A 337 -14.36 -1.09 -7.11
C GLY A 337 -13.07 -1.31 -6.33
N TRP A 338 -12.71 -2.57 -6.00
CA TRP A 338 -11.52 -2.87 -5.18
C TRP A 338 -10.25 -2.28 -5.78
N PHE A 339 -10.09 -2.34 -7.11
CA PHE A 339 -8.91 -1.81 -7.80
C PHE A 339 -9.09 -0.39 -8.34
N GLY A 340 -10.15 0.32 -7.91
CA GLY A 340 -10.51 1.64 -8.40
C GLY A 340 -11.56 1.63 -9.52
N PRO A 341 -11.99 2.82 -9.96
CA PRO A 341 -13.15 3.01 -10.84
C PRO A 341 -12.92 2.58 -12.30
N ARG A 342 -11.66 2.32 -12.68
CA ARG A 342 -11.28 1.93 -14.04
C ARG A 342 -10.19 0.87 -14.00
N ILE A 343 -10.36 -0.14 -14.84
CA ILE A 343 -9.35 -1.17 -15.10
C ILE A 343 -8.86 -0.97 -16.53
N ASP A 344 -7.55 -0.80 -16.70
CA ASP A 344 -6.94 -0.85 -18.01
C ASP A 344 -6.92 -2.29 -18.54
N ASP A 345 -7.15 -2.47 -19.84
CA ASP A 345 -7.18 -3.80 -20.48
C ASP A 345 -5.92 -4.63 -20.18
N ARG A 346 -4.74 -3.98 -20.16
CA ARG A 346 -3.44 -4.59 -19.84
C ARG A 346 -3.33 -5.13 -18.40
N VAL A 347 -4.20 -4.67 -17.50
CA VAL A 347 -4.20 -4.98 -16.06
C VAL A 347 -5.20 -6.10 -15.75
N HIS A 348 -6.26 -6.23 -16.55
CA HIS A 348 -7.34 -7.19 -16.31
C HIS A 348 -6.82 -8.61 -16.03
N GLU A 349 -5.89 -9.13 -16.84
CA GLU A 349 -5.36 -10.50 -16.67
C GLU A 349 -4.27 -10.64 -15.59
N ARG A 350 -3.81 -9.51 -15.02
CA ARG A 350 -2.93 -9.47 -13.83
C ARG A 350 -3.72 -9.64 -12.54
N ILE A 351 -5.03 -9.40 -12.57
CA ILE A 351 -5.92 -9.68 -11.43
C ILE A 351 -6.26 -11.17 -11.47
N GLY A 352 -6.15 -11.86 -10.34
CA GLY A 352 -6.56 -13.27 -10.19
C GLY A 352 -7.97 -13.55 -10.75
N ASP A 353 -8.21 -14.78 -11.19
CA ASP A 353 -9.56 -15.23 -11.57
C ASP A 353 -10.50 -15.25 -10.36
N VAL A 354 -9.92 -15.51 -9.19
CA VAL A 354 -10.48 -15.32 -7.85
C VAL A 354 -9.49 -14.44 -7.05
N VAL A 355 -10.04 -13.56 -6.24
CA VAL A 355 -9.31 -12.69 -5.31
C VAL A 355 -9.87 -12.93 -3.92
N ALA A 356 -8.98 -13.13 -2.95
CA ALA A 356 -9.36 -13.34 -1.55
C ALA A 356 -8.64 -12.32 -0.66
N ALA A 357 -9.41 -11.51 0.06
CA ALA A 357 -8.90 -10.52 1.00
C ALA A 357 -9.30 -10.93 2.42
N ALA A 358 -8.32 -11.08 3.30
CA ALA A 358 -8.56 -11.54 4.67
C ALA A 358 -9.26 -10.46 5.51
N ARG A 359 -10.34 -10.81 6.21
CA ARG A 359 -11.12 -9.89 7.05
C ARG A 359 -10.65 -9.89 8.50
N ASP A 360 -10.46 -11.06 9.07
CA ASP A 360 -10.11 -11.24 10.48
C ASP A 360 -8.59 -11.25 10.65
N ASP A 361 -8.06 -11.68 11.79
CA ASP A 361 -6.64 -11.85 12.09
C ASP A 361 -6.04 -13.14 11.51
N VAL A 362 -6.39 -13.43 10.26
CA VAL A 362 -6.02 -14.66 9.53
C VAL A 362 -5.02 -14.43 8.40
N LEU A 363 -4.32 -15.46 7.98
CA LEU A 363 -3.35 -15.41 6.89
C LEU A 363 -3.43 -16.69 6.07
N LEU A 364 -3.57 -16.55 4.75
CA LEU A 364 -3.47 -17.69 3.85
C LEU A 364 -2.02 -17.80 3.39
N ILE A 365 -1.25 -18.70 3.98
CA ILE A 365 0.17 -18.91 3.69
C ILE A 365 0.40 -19.96 2.60
N ALA A 366 1.64 -20.07 2.13
CA ALA A 366 2.08 -21.16 1.25
C ALA A 366 3.49 -21.55 1.71
N SER A 367 3.56 -22.45 2.70
CA SER A 367 4.79 -22.68 3.46
C SER A 367 5.94 -23.28 2.63
N GLU A 368 5.63 -24.03 1.58
CA GLU A 368 6.65 -24.62 0.69
C GLU A 368 7.12 -23.60 -0.36
N ARG A 369 6.18 -22.82 -0.92
CA ARG A 369 6.45 -21.90 -2.05
C ARG A 369 6.96 -20.54 -1.60
N GLU A 370 6.50 -20.08 -0.44
CA GLU A 370 6.73 -18.75 0.12
C GLU A 370 7.21 -18.86 1.58
N PRO A 371 8.28 -19.63 1.88
CA PRO A 371 8.67 -19.94 3.26
C PRO A 371 9.11 -18.69 4.05
N LYS A 372 9.58 -17.64 3.37
CA LYS A 372 10.02 -16.41 4.04
C LYS A 372 8.83 -15.54 4.41
N GLU A 373 7.91 -15.35 3.48
CA GLU A 373 6.67 -14.61 3.69
C GLU A 373 5.79 -15.32 4.73
N SER A 374 5.71 -16.65 4.70
CA SER A 374 4.96 -17.46 5.67
C SER A 374 5.49 -17.36 7.10
N ALA A 375 6.75 -16.97 7.28
CA ALA A 375 7.40 -16.81 8.59
C ALA A 375 7.26 -15.40 9.21
N MET A 376 6.58 -14.46 8.52
CA MET A 376 6.40 -13.09 9.02
C MET A 376 5.38 -13.03 10.16
N VAL A 377 5.69 -12.22 11.17
CA VAL A 377 4.83 -11.94 12.34
C VAL A 377 3.74 -10.94 11.92
N GLY A 378 4.16 -9.72 11.57
CA GLY A 378 3.31 -8.69 11.00
C GLY A 378 3.03 -8.99 9.52
N ASN A 379 1.78 -8.81 9.11
CA ASN A 379 1.32 -8.94 7.73
C ASN A 379 0.36 -7.80 7.36
N HIS A 380 0.29 -7.50 6.06
CA HIS A 380 -0.59 -6.50 5.48
C HIS A 380 -1.01 -6.93 4.07
N GLY A 381 -1.90 -6.18 3.43
CA GLY A 381 -2.36 -6.42 2.06
C GLY A 381 -3.87 -6.34 1.90
N SER A 382 -4.64 -6.60 2.96
CA SER A 382 -6.10 -6.66 2.87
C SER A 382 -6.79 -5.29 2.97
N MET A 383 -8.11 -5.31 3.14
CA MET A 383 -8.96 -4.13 3.25
C MET A 383 -9.32 -3.79 4.71
N THR A 384 -8.74 -4.43 5.72
CA THR A 384 -9.09 -4.09 7.11
C THR A 384 -8.64 -2.67 7.46
N PRO A 385 -9.34 -1.97 8.37
CA PRO A 385 -8.93 -0.64 8.81
C PRO A 385 -7.47 -0.55 9.29
N ALA A 386 -6.99 -1.58 9.99
CA ALA A 386 -5.61 -1.66 10.48
C ALA A 386 -4.56 -1.71 9.37
N GLU A 387 -4.92 -2.15 8.17
CA GLU A 387 -4.04 -2.21 6.99
C GLU A 387 -4.27 -1.03 6.03
N GLN A 388 -5.52 -0.58 5.88
CA GLN A 388 -5.91 0.45 4.91
C GLN A 388 -5.76 1.88 5.41
N LEU A 389 -6.07 2.14 6.68
CA LEU A 389 -6.08 3.51 7.19
C LEU A 389 -4.65 3.97 7.47
N VAL A 390 -4.24 5.05 6.82
CA VAL A 390 -2.92 5.66 6.99
C VAL A 390 -3.07 7.14 7.36
N PRO A 391 -2.15 7.70 8.16
CA PRO A 391 -2.20 9.11 8.52
C PRO A 391 -1.96 10.00 7.29
N LEU A 392 -2.44 11.25 7.33
CA LEU A 392 -1.99 12.32 6.43
C LEU A 392 -1.72 13.58 7.25
N LEU A 393 -0.71 13.52 8.10
CA LEU A 393 -0.36 14.58 9.04
C LEU A 393 0.27 15.77 8.30
N GLU A 394 0.02 16.97 8.77
CA GLU A 394 0.52 18.20 8.16
C GLU A 394 1.32 19.06 9.16
N VAL A 395 2.46 19.58 8.70
CA VAL A 395 3.21 20.69 9.33
C VAL A 395 3.43 21.78 8.28
N ARG A 396 3.24 23.05 8.65
CA ARG A 396 3.41 24.20 7.74
C ARG A 396 4.38 25.24 8.31
N SER A 397 5.11 25.94 7.44
CA SER A 397 6.00 27.08 7.77
C SER A 397 5.72 28.33 6.96
#